data_AF-A0A1G7X3Q5-F1
#
_entry.id   AF-A0A1G7X3Q5-F1
#
_cell.length_a   1.000
_cell.length_b   1.000
_cell.length_c   1.000
_cell.angle_alpha   90.00
_cell.angle_beta   90.00
_cell.angle_gamma   90.00
#
_symmetry.space_group_name_H-M   'P 1'
#
loop_
_entity.id
_entity.type
_entity.pdbx_description
1 polymer ?
#
loop_
_entity_poly.entity_id
_entity_poly.type
_entity_poly.pdbx_seq_one_letter_code
_entity_poly.pdbx_strand_id
1 'polypeptide(L)'
;MQDGDHATDGHQNAGGAEAPPVASGAPNEEDPPTEGPPIEGWLGRAAQRTADGLSLLAGGALFAMMLVTLVDVIGRGLFDSPLPAAFELTELGMGLIIFLALPLVGLKGRHVVVDLMTSLFKGPLGRIRLIVVQLLAAGVLGVLSWRLAVKAADLAAYGGKTVFLQIPLAPLAWVMCGGAALAAVLALFALPALFSRR
;
A
#
# COMPACT_ATOMS: atom_id res chain seq x y z
N MET A 1 -64.46 65.68 -3.53
CA MET A 1 -63.20 65.93 -2.80
C MET A 1 -62.57 64.56 -2.56
N GLN A 2 -61.55 64.16 -3.34
CA GLN A 2 -60.13 64.49 -3.13
C GLN A 2 -59.59 63.69 -1.93
N ASP A 3 -58.49 62.93 -1.91
CA ASP A 3 -57.42 62.48 -2.83
C ASP A 3 -56.66 61.40 -2.01
N GLY A 4 -55.79 60.60 -2.66
CA GLY A 4 -54.70 59.87 -2.00
C GLY A 4 -54.95 58.37 -1.85
N ASP A 5 -54.51 57.52 -2.78
CA ASP A 5 -53.12 57.04 -2.92
C ASP A 5 -52.62 56.29 -1.68
N HIS A 6 -52.66 54.96 -1.77
CA HIS A 6 -51.45 54.17 -1.53
C HIS A 6 -51.55 52.81 -2.23
N ALA A 7 -50.66 52.67 -3.20
CA ALA A 7 -50.15 51.43 -3.74
C ALA A 7 -49.99 50.32 -2.70
N THR A 8 -50.25 49.07 -3.10
CA THR A 8 -49.17 48.10 -3.33
C THR A 8 -49.73 46.80 -3.94
N ASP A 9 -49.34 46.63 -5.20
CA ASP A 9 -48.94 45.40 -5.87
C ASP A 9 -49.68 44.08 -5.61
N GLY A 10 -50.30 43.62 -6.70
CA GLY A 10 -50.64 42.23 -6.86
C GLY A 10 -49.40 41.37 -6.75
N HIS A 11 -49.46 40.39 -5.85
CA HIS A 11 -48.59 39.24 -5.90
C HIS A 11 -48.90 38.44 -7.16
N GLN A 12 -48.22 38.85 -8.25
CA GLN A 12 -47.83 38.01 -9.34
C GLN A 12 -47.11 36.81 -8.73
N ASN A 13 -47.80 35.67 -8.65
CA ASN A 13 -47.14 34.37 -8.50
C ASN A 13 -46.51 34.03 -9.86
N ALA A 14 -45.42 34.74 -10.16
CA ALA A 14 -44.57 34.50 -11.30
C ALA A 14 -43.80 33.20 -11.04
N GLY A 15 -43.91 32.28 -11.99
CA GLY A 15 -42.95 31.19 -12.15
C GLY A 15 -43.00 30.17 -11.02
N GLY A 16 -43.85 29.16 -11.18
CA GLY A 16 -43.49 27.82 -10.75
C GLY A 16 -42.20 27.43 -11.46
N ALA A 17 -41.07 27.81 -10.85
CA ALA A 17 -39.75 27.31 -11.20
C ALA A 17 -39.77 25.83 -10.84
N GLU A 18 -40.10 25.02 -11.83
CA GLU A 18 -39.79 23.59 -11.86
C GLU A 18 -38.35 23.44 -11.39
N ALA A 19 -38.15 22.86 -10.21
CA ALA A 19 -36.83 22.51 -9.74
C ALA A 19 -36.19 21.61 -10.81
N PRO A 20 -34.95 21.87 -11.24
CA PRO A 20 -34.29 21.00 -12.19
C PRO A 20 -34.33 19.56 -11.67
N PRO A 21 -34.48 18.55 -12.55
CA PRO A 21 -34.48 17.17 -12.12
C PRO A 21 -33.21 16.95 -11.32
N VAL A 22 -33.37 16.56 -10.05
CA VAL A 22 -32.27 16.07 -9.22
C VAL A 22 -31.69 14.91 -10.01
N ALA A 23 -30.59 15.19 -10.71
CA ALA A 23 -29.72 14.16 -11.22
C ALA A 23 -29.38 13.33 -9.99
N SER A 24 -29.96 12.13 -9.94
CA SER A 24 -29.59 11.08 -9.01
C SER A 24 -28.15 10.67 -9.35
N GLY A 25 -27.22 11.57 -9.07
CA GLY A 25 -25.81 11.28 -8.87
C GLY A 25 -25.68 10.63 -7.51
N ALA A 26 -26.18 9.39 -7.41
CA ALA A 26 -25.49 8.46 -6.54
C ALA A 26 -24.01 8.53 -6.97
N PRO A 27 -23.06 8.74 -6.05
CA PRO A 27 -21.67 8.46 -6.36
C PRO A 27 -21.68 7.03 -6.91
N ASN A 28 -21.31 6.88 -8.18
CA ASN A 28 -21.22 5.58 -8.81
C ASN A 28 -20.50 4.65 -7.83
N GLU A 29 -21.13 3.50 -7.57
CA GLU A 29 -20.49 2.37 -6.93
C GLU A 29 -19.04 2.34 -7.37
N GLU A 30 -18.16 2.41 -6.37
CA GLU A 30 -16.72 2.36 -6.51
C GLU A 30 -16.34 1.54 -7.74
N ASP A 31 -15.86 2.22 -8.79
CA ASP A 31 -15.33 1.54 -9.97
C ASP A 31 -14.42 0.42 -9.44
N PRO A 32 -14.61 -0.85 -9.88
CA PRO A 32 -13.80 -1.95 -9.41
C PRO A 32 -12.34 -1.55 -9.56
N PRO A 33 -11.48 -1.83 -8.56
CA PRO A 33 -10.13 -1.30 -8.51
C PRO A 33 -9.48 -1.60 -9.85
N THR A 34 -9.25 -0.56 -10.65
CA THR A 34 -8.80 -0.70 -12.03
C THR A 34 -7.60 -1.63 -12.03
N GLU A 35 -7.79 -2.85 -12.50
CA GLU A 35 -6.73 -3.84 -12.54
C GLU A 35 -5.58 -3.18 -13.30
N GLY A 36 -4.39 -3.20 -12.68
CA GLY A 36 -3.19 -2.68 -13.32
C GLY A 36 -3.06 -3.27 -14.73
N PRO A 37 -2.41 -2.55 -15.66
CA PRO A 37 -2.47 -2.87 -17.08
C PRO A 37 -2.18 -4.35 -17.33
N PRO A 38 -2.86 -5.01 -18.29
CA PRO A 38 -2.47 -6.33 -18.73
C PRO A 38 -1.05 -6.22 -19.26
N ILE A 39 -0.09 -6.67 -18.46
CA ILE A 39 1.29 -6.84 -18.85
C ILE A 39 1.29 -8.04 -19.80
N GLU A 40 0.91 -7.78 -21.06
CA GLU A 40 0.74 -8.82 -22.08
C GLU A 40 2.03 -9.63 -22.21
N GLY A 41 1.92 -10.95 -21.99
CA GLY A 41 3.02 -11.90 -22.11
C GLY A 41 3.33 -12.71 -20.86
N TRP A 42 4.55 -13.21 -20.78
CA TRP A 42 5.01 -14.09 -19.70
C TRP A 42 5.49 -13.31 -18.47
N LEU A 43 5.97 -12.07 -18.64
CA LEU A 43 6.40 -11.19 -17.54
C LEU A 43 5.22 -10.87 -16.61
N GLY A 44 4.03 -10.65 -17.19
CA GLY A 44 2.86 -10.34 -16.41
C GLY A 44 2.35 -11.48 -15.55
N ARG A 45 2.30 -12.67 -16.14
CA ARG A 45 1.96 -13.89 -15.44
C ARG A 45 2.99 -14.24 -14.37
N ALA A 46 4.29 -13.99 -14.61
CA ALA A 46 5.32 -14.19 -13.62
C ALA A 46 5.18 -13.23 -12.43
N ALA A 47 4.91 -11.94 -12.69
CA ALA A 47 4.66 -10.93 -11.67
C ALA A 47 3.38 -11.20 -10.86
N GLN A 48 2.31 -11.68 -11.51
CA GLN A 48 1.08 -12.08 -10.82
C GLN A 48 1.31 -13.30 -9.94
N ARG A 49 2.02 -14.32 -10.42
CA ARG A 49 2.35 -15.50 -9.61
C ARG A 49 3.21 -15.16 -8.39
N THR A 50 4.19 -14.26 -8.55
CA THR A 50 4.95 -13.79 -7.38
C THR A 50 4.08 -12.99 -6.44
N ALA A 51 3.17 -12.14 -6.93
CA ALA A 51 2.20 -11.43 -6.10
C ALA A 51 1.27 -12.37 -5.33
N ASP A 52 0.76 -13.42 -5.96
CA ASP A 52 -0.16 -14.38 -5.33
C ASP A 52 0.56 -15.17 -4.24
N GLY A 53 1.75 -15.69 -4.53
CA GLY A 53 2.57 -16.40 -3.55
C GLY A 53 2.93 -15.51 -2.36
N LEU A 54 3.31 -14.26 -2.62
CA LEU A 54 3.65 -13.27 -1.61
C LEU A 54 2.43 -12.86 -0.77
N SER A 55 1.25 -12.73 -1.40
CA SER A 55 -0.01 -12.43 -0.72
C SER A 55 -0.44 -13.57 0.19
N LEU A 56 -0.26 -14.82 -0.25
CA LEU A 56 -0.55 -16.00 0.56
C LEU A 56 0.38 -16.07 1.78
N LEU A 57 1.69 -15.82 1.59
CA LEU A 57 2.66 -15.79 2.67
C LEU A 57 2.37 -14.64 3.66
N ALA A 58 2.07 -13.45 3.16
CA ALA A 58 1.73 -12.30 4.00
C ALA A 58 0.42 -12.53 4.78
N GLY A 59 -0.62 -13.05 4.11
CA GLY A 59 -1.90 -13.40 4.74
C GLY A 59 -1.73 -14.50 5.79
N GLY A 60 -0.93 -15.53 5.50
CA GLY A 60 -0.61 -16.59 6.45
C GLY A 60 0.16 -16.07 7.67
N ALA A 61 1.17 -15.21 7.47
CA ALA A 61 1.90 -14.57 8.56
C ALA A 61 0.99 -13.68 9.41
N LEU A 62 0.08 -12.93 8.79
CA LEU A 62 -0.89 -12.08 9.47
C LEU A 62 -1.93 -12.90 10.25
N PHE A 63 -2.36 -14.03 9.71
CA PHE A 63 -3.21 -14.98 10.42
C PHE A 63 -2.50 -15.61 11.63
N ALA A 64 -1.24 -16.01 11.48
CA ALA A 64 -0.44 -16.51 12.59
C ALA A 64 -0.29 -15.45 13.69
N MET A 65 -0.04 -14.19 13.32
CA MET A 65 -0.02 -13.05 14.24
C MET A 65 -1.35 -12.87 14.99
N MET A 66 -2.48 -13.02 14.31
CA MET A 66 -3.80 -12.98 14.94
C MET A 66 -3.95 -14.07 16.03
N LEU A 67 -3.46 -15.29 15.76
CA LEU A 67 -3.47 -16.37 16.76
C LEU A 67 -2.58 -16.05 17.96
N VAL A 68 -1.41 -15.46 17.73
CA VAL A 68 -0.52 -15.00 18.80
C VAL A 68 -1.21 -13.96 19.67
N THR A 69 -1.89 -12.99 19.06
CA THR A 69 -2.68 -11.99 19.80
C THR A 69 -3.81 -12.63 20.60
N LEU A 70 -4.51 -13.62 20.03
CA LEU A 70 -5.55 -14.37 20.74
C LEU A 70 -5.00 -15.09 21.98
N VAL A 71 -3.87 -15.79 21.83
CA VAL A 71 -3.19 -16.47 22.93
C VAL A 71 -2.71 -15.47 23.99
N ASP A 72 -2.18 -14.32 23.57
CA ASP A 72 -1.73 -13.24 24.46
C ASP A 72 -2.90 -12.65 25.28
N VAL A 73 -4.06 -12.44 24.65
CA VAL A 73 -5.27 -11.94 25.34
C VAL A 73 -5.83 -12.98 26.32
N ILE A 74 -5.94 -14.25 25.91
CA ILE A 74 -6.39 -15.34 26.79
C ILE A 74 -5.42 -15.52 27.97
N GLY A 75 -4.11 -15.45 27.70
CA GLY A 75 -3.06 -15.55 28.71
C GLY A 75 -3.18 -14.48 29.78
N ARG A 76 -3.35 -13.20 29.38
CA ARG A 76 -3.61 -12.10 30.32
C ARG A 76 -4.91 -12.30 31.10
N GLY A 77 -5.98 -12.72 30.43
CA GLY A 77 -7.30 -12.85 31.05
C GLY A 77 -7.43 -14.00 32.05
N LEU A 78 -6.66 -15.08 31.88
CA LEU A 78 -6.75 -16.28 32.73
C LEU A 78 -5.61 -16.42 33.75
N PHE A 79 -4.41 -15.89 33.45
CA PHE A 79 -3.21 -16.11 34.25
C PHE A 79 -2.61 -14.84 34.86
N ASP A 80 -3.21 -13.66 34.60
CA ASP A 80 -2.77 -12.35 35.12
C ASP A 80 -1.28 -12.03 34.86
N SER A 81 -0.68 -12.75 33.89
CA SER A 81 0.72 -12.64 33.53
C SER A 81 0.83 -12.37 32.02
N PRO A 82 1.32 -11.18 31.58
CA PRO A 82 1.59 -10.93 30.18
C PRO A 82 2.72 -11.85 29.68
N LEU A 83 2.56 -12.44 28.50
CA LEU A 83 3.60 -13.27 27.87
C LEU A 83 4.69 -12.36 27.27
N PRO A 84 5.91 -12.28 27.84
CA PRO A 84 6.99 -11.46 27.25
C PRO A 84 7.34 -11.92 25.82
N ALA A 85 7.13 -13.20 25.57
CA ALA A 85 7.24 -13.84 24.26
C ALA A 85 6.33 -13.24 23.18
N ALA A 86 5.15 -12.74 23.54
CA ALA A 86 4.19 -12.21 22.58
C ALA A 86 4.68 -10.91 21.93
N PHE A 87 5.41 -10.08 22.67
CA PHE A 87 6.00 -8.85 22.13
C PHE A 87 7.04 -9.16 21.05
N GLU A 88 7.99 -10.05 21.34
CA GLU A 88 9.03 -10.43 20.38
C GLU A 88 8.41 -11.05 19.12
N LEU A 89 7.43 -11.94 19.29
CA LEU A 89 6.78 -12.59 18.16
C LEU A 89 5.99 -11.58 17.29
N THR A 90 5.41 -10.56 17.94
CA THR A 90 4.74 -9.46 17.25
C THR A 90 5.75 -8.63 16.46
N GLU A 91 6.89 -8.27 17.04
CA GLU A 91 7.96 -7.52 16.36
C GLU A 91 8.49 -8.26 15.13
N LEU A 92 8.80 -9.55 15.29
CA LEU A 92 9.27 -10.41 14.19
C LEU A 92 8.20 -10.56 13.11
N GLY A 93 6.94 -10.76 13.50
CA GLY A 93 5.83 -10.92 12.56
C GLY A 93 5.51 -9.64 11.79
N MET A 94 5.55 -8.48 12.44
CA MET A 94 5.37 -7.18 11.77
C MET A 94 6.46 -6.95 10.74
N GLY A 95 7.71 -7.21 11.11
CA GLY A 95 8.84 -7.17 10.19
C GLY A 95 8.64 -8.09 8.98
N LEU A 96 8.26 -9.35 9.22
CA LEU A 96 8.01 -10.32 8.16
C LEU A 96 6.92 -9.83 7.19
N ILE A 97 5.76 -9.40 7.72
CA ILE A 97 4.62 -8.91 6.92
C ILE A 97 5.01 -7.68 6.10
N ILE A 98 5.73 -6.72 6.68
CA ILE A 98 6.15 -5.50 5.98
C ILE A 98 7.00 -5.86 4.76
N PHE A 99 8.03 -6.69 4.94
CA PHE A 99 8.93 -7.02 3.85
C PHE A 99 8.33 -7.98 2.82
N LEU A 100 7.33 -8.78 3.21
CA LEU A 100 6.48 -9.51 2.27
C LEU A 100 5.54 -8.55 1.52
N ALA A 101 5.01 -7.52 2.16
CA ALA A 101 4.09 -6.58 1.51
C ALA A 101 4.81 -5.58 0.58
N LEU A 102 6.07 -5.23 0.85
CA LEU A 102 6.85 -4.27 0.07
C LEU A 102 6.85 -4.55 -1.46
N PRO A 103 7.21 -5.76 -1.94
CA PRO A 103 7.14 -6.06 -3.37
C PRO A 103 5.71 -6.05 -3.92
N LEU A 104 4.72 -6.46 -3.11
CA LEU A 104 3.30 -6.49 -3.50
C LEU A 104 2.76 -5.08 -3.77
N VAL A 105 3.13 -4.12 -2.93
CA VAL A 105 2.74 -2.71 -3.10
C VAL A 105 3.37 -2.12 -4.36
N GLY A 106 4.63 -2.45 -4.64
CA GLY A 106 5.33 -2.04 -5.86
C GLY A 106 4.66 -2.59 -7.13
N LEU A 107 4.23 -3.85 -7.11
CA LEU A 107 3.52 -4.50 -8.23
C LEU A 107 2.14 -3.90 -8.50
N LYS A 108 1.39 -3.55 -7.46
CA LYS A 108 0.06 -2.94 -7.60
C LYS A 108 0.12 -1.48 -8.09
N GLY A 109 1.28 -0.99 -8.53
CA GLY A 109 1.43 0.35 -9.12
C GLY A 109 1.21 1.49 -8.14
N ARG A 110 1.06 1.19 -6.84
CA ARG A 110 0.87 2.20 -5.78
C ARG A 110 2.21 2.76 -5.30
N HIS A 111 3.11 3.07 -6.23
CA HIS A 111 4.08 4.10 -5.91
C HIS A 111 3.23 5.33 -5.64
N VAL A 112 3.10 5.69 -4.36
CA VAL A 112 2.45 6.92 -3.90
C VAL A 112 3.33 8.07 -4.36
N VAL A 113 3.48 8.22 -5.68
CA VAL A 113 4.04 9.38 -6.33
C VAL A 113 3.01 10.43 -6.03
N VAL A 114 3.28 11.20 -4.97
CA VAL A 114 2.87 12.59 -4.77
C VAL A 114 1.88 13.04 -5.85
N ASP A 115 0.63 12.59 -5.73
CA ASP A 115 -0.44 12.98 -6.65
C ASP A 115 -0.78 14.47 -6.47
N LEU A 116 -0.18 15.12 -5.47
CA LEU A 116 -0.22 16.56 -5.30
C LEU A 116 0.56 17.32 -6.40
N MET A 117 1.50 16.69 -7.12
CA MET A 117 2.22 17.32 -8.25
C MET A 117 1.89 16.72 -9.63
N THR A 118 1.05 15.69 -9.71
CA THR A 118 0.66 15.06 -10.98
C THR A 118 -0.28 15.94 -11.82
N SER A 119 -1.08 16.81 -11.19
CA SER A 119 -2.00 17.69 -11.91
C SER A 119 -1.30 18.79 -12.73
N LEU A 120 -0.07 19.16 -12.37
CA LEU A 120 0.67 20.28 -12.98
C LEU A 120 1.50 19.91 -14.22
N PHE A 121 1.85 18.63 -14.40
CA PHE A 121 2.76 18.20 -15.47
C PHE A 121 2.10 17.17 -16.39
N LYS A 122 1.34 17.64 -17.38
CA LYS A 122 0.76 16.83 -18.46
C LYS A 122 1.74 16.73 -19.65
N GLY A 123 1.85 15.56 -20.28
CA GLY A 123 2.68 15.34 -21.48
C GLY A 123 4.03 14.62 -21.23
N PRO A 124 5.06 14.85 -22.06
CA PRO A 124 6.32 14.09 -22.00
C PRO A 124 7.09 14.26 -20.67
N LEU A 125 6.90 15.39 -19.97
CA LEU A 125 7.55 15.67 -18.68
C LEU A 125 7.02 14.78 -17.54
N GLY A 126 5.74 14.38 -17.60
CA GLY A 126 5.17 13.41 -16.66
C GLY A 126 5.81 12.02 -16.77
N ARG A 127 6.31 11.66 -17.96
CA ARG A 127 6.98 10.37 -18.20
C ARG A 127 8.38 10.34 -17.60
N ILE A 128 9.15 11.42 -17.78
CA ILE A 128 10.48 11.56 -17.16
C ILE A 128 10.35 11.47 -15.65
N ARG A 129 9.36 12.17 -15.06
CA ARG A 129 9.09 12.08 -13.61
C ARG A 129 8.86 10.64 -13.17
N LEU A 130 8.03 9.88 -13.89
CA LEU A 130 7.70 8.52 -13.52
C LEU A 130 8.91 7.57 -13.59
N ILE A 131 9.74 7.71 -14.63
CA ILE A 131 11.00 6.97 -14.75
C ILE A 131 11.96 7.31 -13.60
N VAL A 132 12.12 8.60 -13.29
CA VAL A 132 12.99 9.07 -12.21
C VAL A 132 12.53 8.53 -10.86
N VAL A 133 11.22 8.60 -10.57
CA VAL A 133 10.68 8.06 -9.30
C VAL A 133 10.87 6.55 -9.23
N GLN A 134 10.64 5.82 -10.33
CA GLN A 134 10.83 4.38 -10.36
C GLN A 134 12.29 3.98 -10.12
N LEU A 135 13.23 4.68 -10.75
CA LEU A 135 14.67 4.48 -10.55
C LEU A 135 15.10 4.83 -9.13
N LEU A 136 14.59 5.93 -8.57
CA LEU A 136 14.85 6.31 -7.18
C LEU A 136 14.31 5.26 -6.20
N ALA A 137 13.07 4.79 -6.41
CA ALA A 137 12.48 3.75 -5.58
C ALA A 137 13.30 2.45 -5.64
N ALA A 138 13.67 2.00 -6.85
CA ALA A 138 14.52 0.83 -7.03
C ALA A 138 15.91 1.02 -6.37
N GLY A 139 16.51 2.20 -6.51
CA GLY A 139 17.79 2.54 -5.89
C GLY A 139 17.73 2.52 -4.36
N VAL A 140 16.72 3.16 -3.77
CA VAL A 140 16.51 3.18 -2.31
C VAL A 140 16.26 1.76 -1.78
N LEU A 141 15.41 0.98 -2.44
CA LEU A 141 15.14 -0.41 -2.06
C LEU A 141 16.39 -1.29 -2.23
N GLY A 142 17.20 -1.05 -3.25
CA GLY A 142 18.48 -1.73 -3.46
C GLY A 142 19.49 -1.43 -2.35
N VAL A 143 19.64 -0.16 -1.96
CA VAL A 143 20.49 0.24 -0.83
C VAL A 143 19.97 -0.35 0.48
N LEU A 144 18.65 -0.35 0.69
CA LEU A 144 18.03 -0.97 1.85
C LEU A 144 18.32 -2.48 1.91
N SER A 145 18.16 -3.18 0.79
CA SER A 145 18.50 -4.61 0.68
C SER A 145 19.97 -4.87 0.99
N TRP A 146 20.89 -4.05 0.45
CA TRP A 146 22.31 -4.14 0.78
C TRP A 146 22.59 -3.98 2.29
N ARG A 147 21.98 -2.97 2.93
CA ARG A 147 22.12 -2.76 4.37
C ARG A 147 21.55 -3.91 5.19
N LEU A 148 20.43 -4.50 4.75
CA LEU A 148 19.84 -5.68 5.38
C LEU A 148 20.71 -6.92 5.20
N ALA A 149 21.38 -7.07 4.05
CA ALA A 149 22.32 -8.18 3.82
C ALA A 149 23.51 -8.11 4.78
N VAL A 150 24.11 -6.92 4.96
CA VAL A 150 25.18 -6.71 5.95
C VAL A 150 24.68 -7.02 7.35
N LYS A 151 23.51 -6.50 7.74
CA LYS A 151 22.93 -6.76 9.05
C LYS A 151 22.62 -8.24 9.28
N ALA A 152 22.11 -8.93 8.26
CA ALA A 152 21.81 -10.36 8.32
C ALA A 152 23.08 -11.20 8.47
N ALA A 153 24.15 -10.82 7.76
CA ALA A 153 25.47 -11.45 7.90
C ALA A 153 26.05 -11.25 9.30
N ASP A 154 25.97 -10.03 9.85
CA ASP A 154 26.40 -9.75 11.23
C ASP A 154 25.61 -10.59 12.24
N LEU A 155 24.27 -10.63 12.11
CA LEU A 155 23.42 -11.43 12.98
C LEU A 155 23.73 -12.94 12.88
N ALA A 156 24.07 -13.43 11.68
CA ALA A 156 24.48 -14.81 11.48
C ALA A 156 25.84 -15.11 12.12
N ALA A 157 26.79 -14.19 12.02
CA ALA A 157 28.16 -14.35 12.55
C ALA A 157 28.20 -14.30 14.09
N TYR A 158 27.45 -13.37 14.70
CA TYR A 158 27.44 -13.19 16.15
C TYR A 158 26.33 -13.98 16.86
N GLY A 159 25.52 -14.75 16.13
CA GLY A 159 24.45 -15.55 16.69
C GLY A 159 23.35 -14.72 17.35
N GLY A 160 22.98 -13.58 16.75
CA GLY A 160 21.98 -12.67 17.28
C GLY A 160 20.62 -13.35 17.46
N LYS A 161 20.08 -13.26 18.68
CA LYS A 161 18.82 -13.90 19.09
C LYS A 161 17.90 -12.91 19.80
N THR A 162 16.61 -13.21 19.82
CA THR A 162 15.68 -12.51 20.72
C THR A 162 15.99 -12.80 22.18
N VAL A 163 15.57 -11.92 23.08
CA VAL A 163 15.96 -11.94 24.50
C VAL A 163 15.25 -13.06 25.24
N PHE A 164 13.93 -13.16 25.07
CA PHE A 164 13.09 -14.11 25.79
C PHE A 164 13.00 -15.46 25.08
N LEU A 165 12.63 -15.45 23.79
CA LEU A 165 12.39 -16.67 23.04
C LEU A 165 13.66 -17.29 22.43
N GLN A 166 14.78 -16.58 22.50
CA GLN A 166 16.06 -17.02 21.96
C GLN A 166 15.98 -17.42 20.48
N ILE A 167 15.04 -16.83 19.74
CA ILE A 167 14.85 -17.09 18.31
C ILE A 167 16.00 -16.46 17.55
N PRO A 168 16.69 -17.19 16.65
CA PRO A 168 17.72 -16.61 15.80
C PRO A 168 17.12 -15.55 14.87
N LEU A 169 17.71 -14.34 14.88
CA LEU A 169 17.24 -13.20 14.08
C LEU A 169 17.74 -13.25 12.62
N ALA A 170 18.83 -13.98 12.36
CA ALA A 170 19.47 -14.02 11.05
C ALA A 170 18.53 -14.49 9.92
N PRO A 171 17.73 -15.57 10.07
CA PRO A 171 16.80 -15.99 9.00
C PRO A 171 15.77 -14.93 8.66
N LEU A 172 15.22 -14.23 9.66
CA LEU A 172 14.27 -13.14 9.43
C LEU A 172 14.93 -12.00 8.66
N ALA A 173 16.14 -11.58 9.07
CA ALA A 173 16.88 -10.52 8.38
C ALA A 173 17.18 -10.87 6.92
N TRP A 174 17.44 -12.14 6.61
CA TRP A 174 17.59 -12.62 5.23
C TRP A 174 16.27 -12.56 4.44
N VAL A 175 15.15 -12.92 5.05
CA VAL A 175 13.83 -12.77 4.40
C VAL A 175 13.54 -11.29 4.12
N MET A 176 13.84 -10.39 5.06
CA MET A 176 13.70 -8.94 4.86
C MET A 176 14.58 -8.43 3.71
N CYS A 177 15.85 -8.87 3.66
CA CYS A 177 16.76 -8.57 2.57
C CYS A 177 16.22 -9.03 1.21
N GLY A 178 15.68 -10.26 1.16
CA GLY A 178 15.06 -10.84 -0.02
C GLY A 178 13.81 -10.08 -0.48
N GLY A 179 12.94 -9.71 0.45
CA GLY A 179 11.75 -8.90 0.15
C GLY A 179 12.10 -7.53 -0.42
N ALA A 180 13.08 -6.85 0.17
CA ALA A 180 13.58 -5.57 -0.34
C ALA A 180 14.24 -5.70 -1.72
N ALA A 181 15.07 -6.74 -1.93
CA ALA A 181 15.70 -7.04 -3.22
C ALA A 181 14.66 -7.31 -4.30
N LEU A 182 13.66 -8.16 -3.98
CA LEU A 182 12.57 -8.48 -4.89
C LEU A 182 11.79 -7.22 -5.26
N ALA A 183 11.47 -6.35 -4.29
CA ALA A 183 10.80 -5.09 -4.56
C ALA A 183 11.61 -4.18 -5.51
N ALA A 184 12.93 -4.07 -5.30
CA ALA A 184 13.82 -3.31 -6.18
C ALA A 184 13.85 -3.87 -7.62
N VAL A 185 13.96 -5.19 -7.74
CA VAL A 185 13.98 -5.89 -9.02
C VAL A 185 12.66 -5.72 -9.77
N LEU A 186 11.52 -5.87 -9.10
CA LEU A 186 10.20 -5.67 -9.70
C LEU A 186 10.00 -4.21 -10.10
N ALA A 187 10.51 -3.26 -9.32
CA ALA A 187 10.48 -1.85 -9.69
C ALA A 187 11.25 -1.57 -10.99
N LEU A 188 12.41 -2.20 -11.20
CA LEU A 188 13.16 -2.11 -12.46
C LEU A 188 12.45 -2.80 -13.62
N PHE A 189 11.85 -3.98 -13.40
CA PHE A 189 11.12 -4.70 -14.44
C PHE A 189 9.85 -3.98 -14.92
N ALA A 190 9.25 -3.12 -14.09
CA ALA A 190 8.10 -2.30 -14.50
C ALA A 190 8.49 -1.13 -15.42
N LEU A 191 9.79 -0.79 -15.53
CA LEU A 191 10.28 0.38 -16.27
C LEU A 191 10.04 0.31 -17.79
N PRO A 192 10.26 -0.83 -18.49
CA PRO A 192 9.96 -0.95 -19.93
C PRO A 192 8.47 -0.91 -20.25
N ALA A 193 7.60 -1.42 -19.37
CA ALA A 193 6.15 -1.41 -19.56
C ALA A 193 5.59 0.03 -19.61
N LEU A 194 6.21 0.96 -18.88
CA LEU A 194 5.90 2.38 -18.92
C LEU A 194 6.25 3.05 -20.27
N PHE A 195 7.22 2.50 -21.00
CA PHE A 195 7.62 3.00 -22.31
C PHE A 195 6.69 2.53 -23.44
N SER A 196 5.94 1.43 -23.21
CA SER A 196 5.07 0.79 -24.22
C SER A 196 3.64 1.33 -24.27
N ARG A 197 3.24 2.27 -23.40
CA ARG A 197 1.93 2.98 -23.47
C ARG A 197 1.87 3.99 -24.64
N ARG A 198 2.31 3.58 -25.83
CA ARG A 198 2.23 4.33 -27.07
C ARG A 198 0.88 4.17 -27.74
#